data_AF-A0A8G0ZQX6-F1
#
_entry.id   AF-A0A8G0ZQX6-F1
#
_cell.length_a   1.000
_cell.length_b   1.000
_cell.length_c   1.000
_cell.angle_alpha   90.00
_cell.angle_beta   90.00
_cell.angle_gamma   90.00
#
_symmetry.space_group_name_H-M   'P 1'
#
loop_
_entity.id
_entity.type
_entity.pdbx_description
1 polymer ?
#
loop_
_entity_poly.entity_id
_entity_poly.type
_entity_poly.pdbx_seq_one_letter_code
_entity_poly.pdbx_strand_id
1 'polypeptide(L)'
;MTSGLSDLRRLQVLSDLIRDSRLEAVKQAAQAEVQTCRRLEALSQNGAALDLHPAAAHAASLAYESWAELRRRELLVTLARQRAELAEAEAAARDAFGRAEAIKSILGRLGD
;
A
#
# COMPACT_ATOMS: atom_id res chain seq x y z
N MET A 1 -2.20 -2.26 44.72
CA MET A 1 -1.69 -1.43 43.61
C MET A 1 -0.94 -2.24 42.53
N THR A 2 -0.72 -3.54 42.70
CA THR A 2 -0.02 -4.41 41.73
C THR A 2 -0.83 -4.77 40.48
N SER A 3 -2.17 -4.77 40.55
CA SER A 3 -3.04 -5.08 39.40
C SER A 3 -2.87 -4.10 38.24
N GLY A 4 -2.85 -2.78 38.50
CA GLY A 4 -2.79 -1.76 37.46
C GLY A 4 -1.49 -1.76 36.65
N LEU A 5 -0.35 -2.07 37.27
CA LEU A 5 0.92 -2.22 36.56
C LEU A 5 0.94 -3.45 35.65
N SER A 6 0.34 -4.56 36.11
CA SER A 6 0.16 -5.76 35.28
C SER A 6 -0.73 -5.47 34.07
N ASP A 7 -1.81 -4.72 34.27
CA ASP A 7 -2.74 -4.34 33.19
C ASP A 7 -2.07 -3.41 32.17
N LEU A 8 -1.27 -2.44 32.62
CA LEU A 8 -0.49 -1.58 31.72
C LEU A 8 0.56 -2.35 30.91
N ARG A 9 1.23 -3.34 31.52
CA ARG A 9 2.15 -4.22 30.78
C ARG A 9 1.44 -5.05 29.73
N ARG A 10 0.24 -5.56 30.01
CA ARG A 10 -0.59 -6.24 29.00
C ARG A 10 -1.00 -5.30 27.88
N LEU A 11 -1.40 -4.07 28.22
CA LEU A 11 -1.72 -3.04 27.23
C LEU A 11 -0.53 -2.68 26.35
N GLN A 12 0.69 -2.66 26.90
CA GLN A 12 1.92 -2.46 26.12
C GLN A 12 2.13 -3.58 25.10
N VAL A 13 2.00 -4.84 25.52
CA VAL A 13 2.13 -5.98 24.60
C VAL A 13 1.09 -5.90 23.47
N LEU A 14 -0.17 -5.56 23.81
CA LEU A 14 -1.22 -5.41 22.81
C LEU A 14 -0.97 -4.22 21.87
N SER A 15 -0.51 -3.09 22.38
CA SER A 15 -0.24 -1.90 21.57
C SER A 15 0.95 -2.12 20.62
N ASP A 16 1.99 -2.84 21.07
CA ASP A 16 3.10 -3.25 20.21
C ASP A 16 2.63 -4.18 19.09
N LEU A 17 1.80 -5.20 19.41
CA LEU A 17 1.22 -6.08 18.40
C LEU A 17 0.35 -5.33 17.38
N ILE A 18 -0.48 -4.39 17.85
CA ILE A 18 -1.30 -3.55 16.96
C ILE A 18 -0.40 -2.69 16.07
N ARG A 19 0.64 -2.05 16.64
CA ARG A 19 1.60 -1.24 15.87
C ARG A 19 2.24 -2.08 14.76
N ASP A 20 2.73 -3.26 15.08
CA ASP A 20 3.41 -4.13 14.12
C ASP A 20 2.44 -4.61 13.02
N SER A 21 1.20 -4.95 13.39
CA SER A 21 0.15 -5.29 12.42
C SER A 21 -0.19 -4.12 11.49
N ARG A 22 -0.28 -2.89 12.02
CA ARG A 22 -0.55 -1.70 11.17
C ARG A 22 0.62 -1.37 10.26
N LEU A 23 1.85 -1.57 10.71
CA LEU A 23 3.03 -1.40 9.86
C LEU A 23 3.01 -2.40 8.68
N GLU A 24 2.61 -3.64 8.93
CA GLU A 24 2.48 -4.63 7.87
C GLU A 24 1.37 -4.26 6.86
N ALA A 25 0.23 -3.73 7.34
CA ALA A 25 -0.82 -3.23 6.46
C ALA A 25 -0.33 -2.11 5.52
N VAL A 26 0.49 -1.17 6.03
CA VAL A 26 1.11 -0.12 5.20
C VAL A 26 2.00 -0.73 4.12
N LYS A 27 2.85 -1.71 4.47
CA LYS A 27 3.72 -2.37 3.50
C LYS A 27 2.93 -3.07 2.40
N GLN A 28 1.86 -3.78 2.76
CA GLN A 28 1.01 -4.48 1.80
C GLN A 28 0.32 -3.49 0.85
N ALA A 29 -0.25 -2.40 1.36
CA ALA A 29 -0.87 -1.36 0.55
C ALA A 29 0.14 -0.69 -0.40
N ALA A 30 1.34 -0.35 0.10
CA ALA A 30 2.40 0.22 -0.72
C ALA A 30 2.88 -0.74 -1.82
N GLN A 31 3.02 -2.03 -1.51
CA GLN A 31 3.37 -3.05 -2.50
C GLN A 31 2.30 -3.18 -3.59
N ALA A 32 1.02 -3.11 -3.22
CA ALA A 32 -0.08 -3.16 -4.18
C ALA A 32 -0.05 -1.95 -5.13
N GLU A 33 0.21 -0.74 -4.61
CA GLU A 33 0.39 0.48 -5.44
C GLU A 33 1.56 0.32 -6.43
N VAL A 34 2.72 -0.11 -5.94
CA VAL A 34 3.93 -0.31 -6.76
C VAL A 34 3.67 -1.33 -7.89
N GLN A 35 2.96 -2.42 -7.60
CA GLN A 35 2.61 -3.42 -8.62
C GLN A 35 1.71 -2.83 -9.71
N THR A 36 0.72 -2.01 -9.35
CA THR A 36 -0.16 -1.35 -10.32
C THR A 36 0.61 -0.34 -11.18
N CYS A 37 1.51 0.46 -10.58
CA CYS A 37 2.38 1.37 -11.32
C CYS A 37 3.26 0.63 -12.34
N ARG A 38 3.87 -0.49 -11.95
CA ARG A 38 4.66 -1.32 -12.88
C ARG A 38 3.82 -1.86 -14.04
N ARG A 39 2.56 -2.25 -13.79
CA ARG A 39 1.65 -2.69 -14.87
C ARG A 39 1.31 -1.56 -15.83
N LEU A 40 1.11 -0.34 -15.31
CA LEU A 40 0.89 0.85 -16.15
C LEU A 40 2.12 1.15 -17.01
N GLU A 41 3.33 1.07 -16.45
CA GLU A 41 4.58 1.26 -17.19
C GLU A 41 4.76 0.21 -18.29
N ALA A 42 4.43 -1.06 -18.02
CA ALA A 42 4.53 -2.14 -19.00
C ALA A 42 3.61 -1.92 -20.22
N LEU A 43 2.43 -1.31 -20.05
CA LEU A 43 1.53 -1.00 -21.17
C LEU A 43 2.13 0.03 -22.15
N SER A 44 3.05 0.88 -21.68
CA SER A 44 3.72 1.91 -22.47
C SER A 44 4.95 1.40 -23.21
N GLN A 45 5.44 0.20 -22.91
CA GLN A 45 6.70 -0.34 -23.45
C GLN A 45 6.53 -1.17 -24.72
N ASN A 46 5.32 -1.26 -25.28
CA ASN A 46 5.08 -2.06 -26.48
C ASN A 46 5.46 -1.29 -27.75
N GLY A 47 6.67 -1.57 -28.24
CA GLY A 47 7.21 -1.10 -29.52
C GLY A 47 7.97 -2.19 -30.27
N ALA A 48 7.65 -3.47 -30.03
CA ALA A 48 8.30 -4.56 -30.77
C ALA A 48 7.92 -4.44 -32.25
N ALA A 49 8.93 -4.22 -33.11
CA ALA A 49 8.74 -4.19 -34.54
C ALA A 49 8.28 -5.58 -35.00
N LEU A 50 7.00 -5.70 -35.32
CA LEU A 50 6.45 -6.88 -35.96
C LEU A 50 6.84 -6.83 -37.44
N ASP A 51 7.41 -7.91 -37.96
CA ASP A 51 7.70 -8.07 -39.38
C ASP A 51 6.39 -8.33 -40.15
N LEU A 52 5.59 -7.28 -40.26
CA LEU A 52 4.28 -7.27 -40.88
C LEU A 52 4.28 -6.30 -42.05
N HIS A 53 3.43 -6.59 -43.04
CA HIS A 53 3.11 -5.61 -44.07
C HIS A 53 2.64 -4.29 -43.42
N PRO A 54 3.05 -3.10 -43.91
CA PRO A 54 2.80 -1.81 -43.24
C PRO A 54 1.34 -1.56 -42.87
N ALA A 55 0.40 -1.93 -43.75
CA ALA A 55 -1.04 -1.81 -43.46
C ALA A 55 -1.50 -2.69 -42.29
N ALA A 56 -0.95 -3.91 -42.17
CA ALA A 56 -1.24 -4.82 -41.06
C ALA A 56 -0.58 -4.35 -39.76
N ALA A 57 0.65 -3.84 -39.83
CA ALA A 57 1.33 -3.23 -38.69
C ALA A 57 0.55 -2.03 -38.13
N HIS A 58 0.03 -1.15 -39.01
CA HIS A 58 -0.77 -0.01 -38.60
C HIS A 58 -2.10 -0.43 -37.94
N ALA A 59 -2.82 -1.39 -38.53
CA ALA A 59 -4.05 -1.92 -37.95
C ALA A 59 -3.81 -2.56 -36.57
N ALA A 60 -2.71 -3.30 -36.41
CA ALA A 60 -2.32 -3.88 -35.14
C ALA A 60 -1.99 -2.82 -34.09
N SER A 61 -1.30 -1.73 -34.46
CA SER A 61 -1.02 -0.60 -33.57
C SER A 61 -2.30 0.03 -33.04
N LEU A 62 -3.24 0.36 -33.92
CA LEU A 62 -4.52 0.97 -33.53
C LEU A 62 -5.34 0.04 -32.61
N ALA A 63 -5.39 -1.24 -32.94
CA ALA A 63 -6.07 -2.24 -32.10
C ALA A 63 -5.43 -2.32 -30.71
N TYR A 64 -4.09 -2.35 -30.65
CA TYR A 64 -3.36 -2.36 -29.39
C TYR A 64 -3.61 -1.08 -28.58
N GLU A 65 -3.52 0.09 -29.20
CA GLU A 65 -3.75 1.38 -28.52
C GLU A 65 -5.13 1.45 -27.89
N SER A 66 -6.16 1.00 -28.62
CA SER A 66 -7.54 0.98 -28.12
C SER A 66 -7.71 0.06 -26.91
N TRP A 67 -7.11 -1.13 -26.95
CA TRP A 67 -7.08 -2.07 -25.83
C TRP A 67 -6.28 -1.51 -24.64
N ALA A 68 -5.10 -0.95 -24.90
CA ALA A 68 -4.22 -0.42 -23.88
C ALA A 68 -4.83 0.79 -23.17
N GLU A 69 -5.58 1.63 -23.88
CA GLU A 69 -6.32 2.76 -23.31
C GLU A 69 -7.38 2.28 -22.31
N LEU A 70 -8.21 1.31 -22.70
CA LEU A 70 -9.19 0.71 -21.79
C LEU A 70 -8.50 0.13 -20.55
N ARG A 71 -7.40 -0.60 -20.75
CA ARG A 71 -6.67 -1.21 -19.64
C ARG A 71 -6.00 -0.19 -18.72
N ARG A 72 -5.47 0.91 -19.27
CA ARG A 72 -4.91 2.03 -18.50
C ARG A 72 -5.98 2.66 -17.62
N ARG A 73 -7.19 2.90 -18.12
CA ARG A 73 -8.30 3.47 -17.33
C ARG A 73 -8.67 2.58 -16.14
N GLU A 74 -8.80 1.27 -16.37
CA GLU A 74 -9.09 0.31 -15.29
C GLU A 74 -8.02 0.36 -14.20
N LEU A 75 -6.74 0.30 -14.59
CA LEU A 75 -5.62 0.35 -13.66
C LEU A 75 -5.52 1.69 -12.92
N LEU A 76 -5.83 2.81 -13.56
CA LEU A 76 -5.86 4.12 -12.90
C LEU A 76 -6.94 4.21 -11.82
N VAL A 77 -8.12 3.62 -12.05
CA VAL A 77 -9.17 3.53 -11.02
C VAL A 77 -8.72 2.66 -9.85
N THR A 78 -8.08 1.51 -10.14
CA THR A 78 -7.49 0.67 -9.09
C THR A 78 -6.42 1.42 -8.30
N LEU A 79 -5.54 2.15 -8.99
CA LEU A 79 -4.46 2.92 -8.36
C LEU A 79 -5.02 4.02 -7.43
N ALA A 80 -6.08 4.72 -7.86
CA ALA A 80 -6.73 5.72 -7.03
C ALA A 80 -7.27 5.13 -5.71
N ARG A 81 -7.87 3.93 -5.77
CA ARG A 81 -8.34 3.22 -4.57
C ARG A 81 -7.17 2.80 -3.67
N GLN A 82 -6.13 2.21 -4.25
CA GLN A 82 -4.93 1.78 -3.51
C GLN A 82 -4.23 2.94 -2.80
N ARG A 83 -4.21 4.14 -3.41
CA ARG A 83 -3.67 5.34 -2.78
C ARG A 83 -4.50 5.80 -1.58
N ALA A 84 -5.82 5.71 -1.68
CA ALA A 84 -6.70 5.99 -0.54
C ALA A 84 -6.46 4.97 0.60
N GLU A 85 -6.41 3.69 0.26
CA GLU A 85 -6.13 2.60 1.21
C GLU A 85 -4.75 2.76 1.89
N LEU A 86 -3.72 3.16 1.13
CA LEU A 86 -2.40 3.44 1.67
C LEU A 86 -2.44 4.62 2.64
N ALA A 87 -3.08 5.73 2.27
CA ALA A 87 -3.21 6.90 3.14
C ALA A 87 -3.94 6.57 4.45
N GLU A 88 -5.00 5.76 4.38
CA GLU A 88 -5.73 5.26 5.55
C GLU A 88 -4.86 4.34 6.42
N ALA A 89 -4.12 3.41 5.81
CA ALA A 89 -3.21 2.51 6.51
C ALA A 89 -2.10 3.28 7.23
N GLU A 90 -1.52 4.29 6.58
CA GLU A 90 -0.51 5.15 7.19
C GLU A 90 -1.07 5.96 8.37
N ALA A 91 -2.28 6.50 8.24
CA ALA A 91 -2.95 7.21 9.33
C ALA A 91 -3.18 6.28 10.54
N ALA A 92 -3.67 5.06 10.29
CA ALA A 92 -3.87 4.06 11.33
C ALA A 92 -2.55 3.62 11.99
N ALA A 93 -1.48 3.46 11.20
CA ALA A 93 -0.15 3.14 11.72
C ALA A 93 0.43 4.26 12.60
N ARG A 94 0.25 5.53 12.19
CA ARG A 94 0.67 6.69 12.99
C ARG A 94 -0.06 6.74 14.34
N ASP A 95 -1.38 6.52 14.36
CA ASP A 95 -2.15 6.49 15.61
C ASP A 95 -1.73 5.32 16.51
N ALA A 96 -1.58 4.11 15.95
CA ALA A 96 -1.11 2.94 16.70
C ALA A 96 0.29 3.15 17.30
N PHE A 97 1.21 3.76 16.55
CA PHE A 97 2.53 4.12 17.04
C PHE A 97 2.44 5.12 18.22
N GLY A 98 1.66 6.20 18.06
CA GLY A 98 1.48 7.20 19.12
C GLY A 98 0.92 6.59 20.40
N ARG A 99 -0.06 5.68 20.29
CA ARG A 99 -0.62 4.96 21.45
C ARG A 99 0.41 4.05 22.12
N ALA A 100 1.20 3.31 21.35
CA ALA A 100 2.25 2.44 21.89
C ALA A 100 3.31 3.25 22.65
N GLU A 101 3.75 4.39 22.10
CA GLU A 101 4.72 5.26 22.76
C GLU A 101 4.15 5.93 24.02
N ALA A 102 2.86 6.30 24.02
CA ALA A 102 2.20 6.84 25.20
C ALA A 102 2.18 5.83 26.36
N ILE A 103 1.81 4.57 26.11
CA ILE A 103 1.79 3.51 27.13
C ILE A 103 3.21 3.24 27.65
N LYS A 104 4.19 3.17 26.73
CA LYS A 104 5.60 2.97 27.08
C LYS A 104 6.14 4.09 27.97
N SER A 105 5.79 5.34 27.67
CA SER A 105 6.16 6.52 28.47
C SER A 105 5.55 6.48 29.88
N ILE A 106 4.26 6.11 29.99
CA ILE A 106 3.58 5.96 31.28
C ILE A 106 4.24 4.85 32.11
N LEU A 107 4.55 3.70 31.50
CA LEU A 107 5.22 2.60 32.17
C LEU A 107 6.63 2.97 32.65
N GLY A 108 7.39 3.75 31.86
CA GLY A 108 8.71 4.26 32.26
C GLY A 108 8.62 5.12 33.52
N ARG A 109 7.68 6.09 33.54
CA ARG A 109 7.49 6.99 34.69
C ARG A 109 6.96 6.32 35.96
N LEU A 110 6.34 5.16 35.86
CA LEU A 110 5.82 4.39 36.99
C LEU A 110 6.78 3.29 37.46
N GLY A 111 7.81 2.98 36.66
CA GLY A 111 8.85 2.02 36.97
C GLY A 111 10.09 2.63 37.61
N ASP A 112 10.32 3.93 37.39
CA ASP A 112 11.25 4.79 38.14
C ASP A 112 10.66 5.24 39.48
#